data_AF-X1C590-F1
#
_entry.id   AF-X1C590-F1
#
_cell.length_a   1.000
_cell.length_b   1.000
_cell.length_c   1.000
_cell.angle_alpha   90.00
_cell.angle_beta   90.00
_cell.angle_gamma   90.00
#
_symmetry.space_group_name_H-M   'P 1'
#
loop_
_entity.id
_entity.type
_entity.pdbx_description
1 polymer ?
#
loop_
_entity_poly.entity_id
_entity_poly.type
_entity_poly.pdbx_seq_one_letter_code
_entity_poly.pdbx_strand_id
1 'polypeptide(L)'
;LKGMPQIELKVEELVEPEKIVLSSANEKFPFTLTADIKEQTASSCDVQLLFDGKFNPMVAMMVKNPLQKFIDTLMTNIGKK
;
A
#
# COMPACT_ATOMS: atom_id res chain seq x y z
N LEU A 1 17.02 3.26 -3.85
CA LEU A 1 17.20 1.81 -4.15
C LEU A 1 17.44 1.64 -5.65
N LYS A 2 18.69 1.45 -6.11
CA LYS A 2 18.99 1.21 -7.53
C LYS A 2 18.33 -0.10 -7.95
N GLY A 3 17.51 -0.08 -9.02
CA GLY A 3 16.86 -1.27 -9.57
C GLY A 3 15.46 -1.59 -9.02
N MET A 4 14.89 -0.77 -8.12
CA MET A 4 13.47 -0.89 -7.75
C MET A 4 12.63 -0.04 -8.72
N PRO A 5 11.54 -0.59 -9.31
CA PRO A 5 10.64 0.20 -10.12
C PRO A 5 10.10 1.38 -9.31
N GLN A 6 10.08 2.58 -9.90
CA GLN A 6 9.37 3.71 -9.29
C GLN A 6 7.88 3.44 -9.39
N ILE A 7 7.21 3.45 -8.25
CA ILE A 7 5.78 3.26 -8.12
C ILE A 7 5.21 4.59 -7.66
N GLU A 8 4.51 5.26 -8.57
CA GLU A 8 3.80 6.51 -8.27
C GLU A 8 2.39 6.18 -7.79
N LEU A 9 1.96 6.82 -6.71
CA LEU A 9 0.65 6.64 -6.10
C LEU A 9 -0.16 7.93 -6.18
N LYS A 10 -1.47 7.79 -6.37
CA LYS A 10 -2.47 8.87 -6.29
C LYS A 10 -3.40 8.59 -5.13
N VAL A 11 -3.81 9.63 -4.41
CA VAL A 11 -4.89 9.50 -3.43
C VAL A 11 -6.20 9.37 -4.19
N GLU A 12 -6.87 8.25 -3.99
CA GLU A 12 -8.19 7.98 -4.58
C GLU A 12 -9.31 8.29 -3.60
N GLU A 13 -9.13 7.91 -2.33
CA GLU A 13 -10.08 8.16 -1.25
C GLU A 13 -9.34 8.48 0.05
N LEU A 14 -9.89 9.39 0.85
CA LEU A 14 -9.36 9.74 2.16
C LEU A 14 -10.52 9.99 3.12
N VAL A 15 -10.55 9.24 4.21
CA VAL A 15 -11.50 9.37 5.33
C VAL A 15 -10.67 9.42 6.61
N GLU A 16 -10.39 10.60 7.12
CA GLU A 16 -9.54 10.74 8.30
C GLU A 16 -10.29 10.45 9.60
N PRO A 17 -9.70 9.72 10.56
CA PRO A 17 -8.42 8.99 10.53
C PRO A 17 -8.55 7.52 10.10
N GLU A 18 -9.71 7.10 9.60
CA GLU A 18 -10.12 5.70 9.47
C GLU A 18 -9.58 4.99 8.22
N LYS A 19 -9.38 5.72 7.11
CA LYS A 19 -9.05 5.10 5.82
C LYS A 19 -8.32 6.02 4.88
N ILE A 20 -7.39 5.45 4.11
CA ILE A 20 -6.86 6.05 2.89
C ILE A 20 -6.75 4.99 1.80
N VAL A 21 -7.18 5.32 0.58
CA VAL A 21 -7.05 4.48 -0.61
C VAL A 21 -6.08 5.16 -1.57
N LEU A 22 -5.01 4.45 -1.91
CA LEU A 22 -3.98 4.90 -2.83
C LEU A 22 -4.03 4.04 -4.11
N SER A 23 -4.21 4.67 -5.28
CA SER A 23 -4.15 3.98 -6.56
C SER A 23 -2.82 4.17 -7.27
N SER A 24 -2.42 3.19 -8.06
CA SER A 24 -1.29 3.32 -8.97
C SER A 24 -1.53 4.43 -9.99
N ALA A 25 -0.58 5.36 -10.10
CA ALA A 25 -0.60 6.35 -11.18
C ALA A 25 -0.24 5.73 -12.55
N ASN A 26 0.30 4.51 -12.56
CA ASN A 26 0.76 3.83 -13.77
C ASN A 26 -0.31 2.87 -14.31
N GLU A 27 -0.91 3.21 -15.44
CA GLU A 27 -1.97 2.42 -16.09
C GLU A 27 -1.53 1.01 -16.50
N LYS A 28 -0.22 0.76 -16.68
CA LYS A 28 0.30 -0.58 -16.98
C LYS A 28 0.33 -1.50 -15.76
N PHE A 29 0.18 -0.93 -14.57
CA PHE A 29 0.15 -1.64 -13.30
C PHE A 29 -1.02 -1.12 -12.44
N PRO A 30 -2.28 -1.41 -12.82
CA PRO A 30 -3.43 -0.97 -12.07
C PRO A 30 -3.53 -1.76 -10.77
N PHE A 31 -3.37 -1.06 -9.65
CA PHE A 31 -3.60 -1.60 -8.32
C PHE A 31 -4.07 -0.48 -7.38
N THR A 32 -4.67 -0.89 -6.27
CA THR A 32 -5.01 -0.06 -5.12
C THR A 32 -4.33 -0.60 -3.86
N LEU A 33 -3.92 0.30 -2.99
CA LEU A 33 -3.43 0.04 -1.65
C LEU A 33 -4.34 0.78 -0.68
N THR A 34 -5.16 0.05 0.04
CA THR A 34 -6.04 0.60 1.07
C THR A 34 -5.37 0.43 2.42
N ALA A 35 -5.25 1.51 3.19
CA ALA A 35 -4.95 1.43 4.61
C ALA A 35 -6.24 1.62 5.39
N ASP A 36 -6.65 0.58 6.10
CA ASP A 36 -7.76 0.62 7.04
C ASP A 36 -7.20 0.77 8.46
N ILE A 37 -7.68 1.77 9.17
CA ILE A 37 -7.24 2.12 10.52
C ILE A 37 -8.44 1.95 11.44
N LYS A 38 -8.33 1.01 12.36
CA LYS A 38 -9.38 0.70 13.33
C LYS A 38 -8.92 1.10 14.71
N GLU A 39 -9.59 2.06 15.33
CA GLU A 39 -9.35 2.41 16.72
C GLU A 39 -9.63 1.19 17.63
N GLN A 40 -8.70 0.91 18.54
CA GLN A 40 -8.84 -0.12 19.57
C GLN A 40 -9.02 0.51 20.94
N THR A 41 -8.26 1.56 21.22
CA THR A 41 -8.35 2.38 22.45
C THR A 41 -8.06 3.83 22.10
N ALA A 42 -8.28 4.75 23.05
CA ALA A 42 -7.95 6.17 22.90
C ALA A 42 -6.47 6.45 22.55
N SER A 43 -5.58 5.48 22.70
CA SER A 43 -4.14 5.59 22.40
C SER A 43 -3.60 4.50 21.47
N SER A 44 -4.46 3.65 20.90
CA SER A 44 -4.02 2.55 20.03
C SER A 44 -5.01 2.27 18.91
N CYS A 45 -4.48 1.90 17.75
CA CYS A 45 -5.25 1.43 16.61
C CYS A 45 -4.58 0.21 15.98
N ASP A 46 -5.38 -0.57 15.27
CA ASP A 46 -4.88 -1.55 14.32
C ASP A 46 -4.86 -0.93 12.94
N VAL A 47 -3.76 -1.13 12.23
CA VAL A 47 -3.62 -0.70 10.83
C VAL A 47 -3.48 -1.93 9.95
N GLN A 48 -4.36 -2.05 8.97
CA GLN A 48 -4.32 -3.09 7.95
C GLN A 48 -4.03 -2.45 6.59
N LEU A 49 -3.03 -2.98 5.88
CA LEU A 49 -2.76 -2.62 4.50
C LEU A 49 -3.29 -3.72 3.57
N LEU A 50 -4.25 -3.37 2.71
CA LEU A 50 -4.88 -4.24 1.73
C LEU A 50 -4.41 -3.85 0.34
N PHE A 51 -3.77 -4.80 -0.36
CA PHE A 51 -3.33 -4.61 -1.73
C PHE A 51 -4.28 -5.36 -2.68
N ASP A 52 -4.88 -4.65 -3.62
CA ASP A 52 -5.67 -5.23 -4.71
C ASP A 52 -5.05 -4.83 -6.05
N GLY A 53 -4.58 -5.81 -6.81
CA GLY A 53 -3.98 -5.58 -8.12
C GLY A 53 -4.41 -6.65 -9.11
N LYS A 54 -4.87 -6.21 -10.29
CA LYS A 54 -5.28 -7.11 -11.37
C LYS A 54 -4.12 -7.31 -12.33
N PHE A 55 -3.21 -8.20 -11.95
CA PHE A 55 -2.05 -8.56 -12.79
C PHE A 55 -2.25 -9.91 -13.46
N ASN A 56 -1.65 -10.07 -14.64
CA ASN A 56 -1.47 -11.41 -15.20
C ASN A 56 -0.44 -12.20 -14.35
N PRO A 57 -0.44 -13.54 -14.38
CA PRO A 57 0.40 -14.38 -13.51
C PRO A 57 1.91 -14.07 -13.62
N MET A 58 2.38 -13.69 -14.81
CA MET A 58 3.79 -13.37 -15.07
C MET A 58 4.19 -12.04 -14.42
N VAL A 59 3.38 -10.99 -14.57
CA VAL A 59 3.59 -9.68 -13.94
C VAL A 59 3.46 -9.81 -12.43
N ALA A 60 2.47 -10.55 -11.93
CA ALA A 60 2.26 -10.78 -10.51
C ALA A 60 3.52 -11.30 -9.82
N MET A 61 4.24 -12.26 -10.42
CA MET A 61 5.50 -12.77 -9.87
C MET A 61 6.63 -11.72 -9.85
N MET A 62 6.70 -10.87 -10.87
CA MET A 62 7.72 -9.82 -10.96
C MET A 62 7.47 -8.68 -9.96
N VAL A 63 6.20 -8.32 -9.73
CA VAL A 63 5.84 -7.20 -8.85
C VAL A 63 5.63 -7.62 -7.40
N LYS A 64 5.33 -8.90 -7.12
CA LYS A 64 5.08 -9.41 -5.77
C LYS A 64 6.24 -9.11 -4.82
N ASN A 65 7.49 -9.41 -5.20
CA ASN A 65 8.63 -9.19 -4.32
C ASN A 65 8.91 -7.70 -4.04
N PRO A 66 8.96 -6.81 -5.05
CA PRO A 66 9.07 -5.37 -4.82
C PRO A 66 7.92 -4.78 -4.00
N LEU A 67 6.67 -5.18 -4.28
CA LEU A 67 5.49 -4.69 -3.57
C LEU A 67 5.44 -5.18 -2.12
N GLN A 68 5.79 -6.44 -1.87
CA GLN A 68 5.91 -6.96 -0.50
C GLN A 68 6.93 -6.14 0.29
N LYS A 69 8.13 -5.90 -0.26
CA LYS A 69 9.15 -5.07 0.39
C LYS A 69 8.67 -3.64 0.64
N PHE A 70 7.88 -3.08 -0.27
CA PHE A 70 7.28 -1.76 -0.10
C PHE A 70 6.29 -1.74 1.07
N ILE A 71 5.35 -2.70 1.13
CA ILE A 71 4.39 -2.84 2.24
C ILE A 71 5.12 -3.07 3.58
N ASP A 72 6.11 -3.96 3.61
CA ASP A 72 6.91 -4.23 4.81
C ASP A 72 7.63 -2.96 5.30
N THR A 73 8.16 -2.17 4.35
CA THR A 73 8.81 -0.88 4.64
C THR A 73 7.81 0.12 5.20
N LEU A 74 6.60 0.21 4.65
CA LEU A 74 5.54 1.07 5.20
C LEU A 74 5.18 0.67 6.62
N MET A 75 4.87 -0.60 6.86
CA MET A 75 4.55 -1.12 8.20
C MET A 75 5.66 -0.87 9.21
N THR A 76 6.92 -1.04 8.78
CA THR A 76 8.08 -0.78 9.63
C THR A 76 8.21 0.70 10.00
N ASN A 77 7.77 1.62 9.14
CA ASN A 77 7.87 3.06 9.39
C ASN A 77 6.63 3.65 10.10
N ILE A 78 5.43 3.07 9.94
CA ILE A 78 4.20 3.54 10.59
C ILE A 78 4.33 3.62 12.11
N GLY A 79 5.05 2.67 12.72
CA GLY A 79 5.31 2.66 14.16
C GLY A 79 6.57 3.42 14.61
N LYS A 80 7.37 3.93 13.67
CA LYS A 80 8.62 4.65 13.99
C LYS A 80 8.34 6.16 13.98
N LYS A 81 8.56 6.80 15.13
CA LYS A 81 8.52 8.26 15.28
C LYS A 81 9.79 8.89 14.74
#